data_AF-A0A0E3XTK9-F1
#
_entry.id   AF-A0A0E3XTK9-F1
#
_cell.length_a   1.000
_cell.length_b   1.000
_cell.length_c   1.000
_cell.angle_alpha   90.00
_cell.angle_beta   90.00
_cell.angle_gamma   90.00
#
_symmetry.space_group_name_H-M   'P 1'
#
loop_
_entity.id
_entity.type
_entity.pdbx_description
1 polymer ?
#
loop_
_entity_poly.entity_id
_entity_poly.type
_entity_poly.pdbx_seq_one_letter_code
_entity_poly.pdbx_strand_id
1 'polypeptide(L)'
;EYSSNTYMVQTALGIMGQTYQPNMFVGTSNLESAMGKLRATFAEYGLGASTGIDLPDESTGFTPQEYDFANYITNAFGQFDNYTPMQLAQYVGTIANNGVRIAPHIVEGIYGNNEQGGLGGLIQSIDTKEMNKINISESDVSILQQGFYQVSHGGSSLTTGRAFSNGAAVSISGKTGTAESYVAGGQKANNTNAVAYAPSDNP
;
A
#
# COMPACT_ATOMS: atom_id res chain seq x y z
N GLU A 1 13.39 5.59 -1.63
CA GLU A 1 14.07 6.80 -1.09
C GLU A 1 13.50 8.14 -1.58
N TYR A 2 13.52 8.46 -2.89
CA TYR A 2 13.25 9.83 -3.40
C TYR A 2 11.82 10.10 -3.88
N SER A 3 10.95 9.08 -3.90
CA SER A 3 9.58 9.21 -4.40
C SER A 3 9.49 9.71 -5.86
N SER A 4 10.31 9.15 -6.76
CA SER A 4 10.35 9.56 -8.17
C SER A 4 9.11 9.10 -8.96
N ASN A 5 8.21 10.03 -9.27
CA ASN A 5 7.07 9.75 -10.16
C ASN A 5 7.55 9.34 -11.56
N THR A 6 8.66 9.90 -12.06
CA THR A 6 9.20 9.56 -13.38
C THR A 6 9.59 8.08 -13.49
N TYR A 7 10.09 7.45 -12.41
CA TYR A 7 10.37 6.02 -12.39
C TYR A 7 9.08 5.19 -12.47
N MET A 8 8.06 5.57 -11.70
CA MET A 8 6.76 4.91 -11.69
C MET A 8 6.05 5.00 -13.05
N VAL A 9 6.08 6.18 -13.68
CA VAL A 9 5.48 6.43 -14.99
C VAL A 9 6.18 5.63 -16.09
N GLN A 10 7.52 5.57 -16.10
CA GLN A 10 8.26 4.74 -17.05
C GLN A 10 7.98 3.25 -16.86
N THR A 11 7.81 2.80 -15.61
CA THR A 11 7.42 1.42 -15.30
C THR A 11 6.02 1.11 -15.85
N ALA A 12 5.06 2.01 -15.68
CA ALA A 12 3.72 1.89 -16.27
C ALA A 12 3.78 1.82 -17.80
N LEU A 13 4.55 2.69 -18.46
CA LEU A 13 4.76 2.58 -19.91
C LEU A 13 5.31 1.20 -20.30
N GLY A 14 6.26 0.66 -19.53
CA GLY A 14 6.79 -0.69 -19.71
C GLY A 14 5.74 -1.79 -19.60
N ILE A 15 4.85 -1.72 -18.60
CA ILE A 15 3.70 -2.66 -18.46
C ILE A 15 2.79 -2.60 -19.69
N MET A 16 2.62 -1.42 -20.27
CA MET A 16 1.87 -1.18 -21.50
C MET A 16 2.60 -1.63 -22.78
N GLY A 17 3.84 -2.11 -22.66
CA GLY A 17 4.68 -2.57 -23.76
C GLY A 17 5.38 -1.46 -24.53
N GLN A 18 5.55 -0.29 -23.92
CA GLN A 18 6.19 0.88 -24.54
C GLN A 18 7.38 1.36 -23.73
N THR A 19 8.44 1.79 -24.40
CA THR A 19 9.57 2.46 -23.77
C THR A 19 9.47 3.94 -24.04
N TYR A 20 9.63 4.76 -23.00
CA TYR A 20 9.56 6.21 -23.11
C TYR A 20 10.53 6.75 -24.17
N GLN A 21 10.03 7.68 -24.99
CA GLN A 21 10.84 8.54 -25.85
C GLN A 21 10.34 9.99 -25.73
N PRO A 22 11.22 11.00 -25.78
CA PRO A 22 10.78 12.39 -25.79
C PRO A 22 9.74 12.66 -26.88
N ASN A 23 8.63 13.30 -26.51
CA ASN A 23 7.52 13.67 -27.40
C ASN A 23 6.81 12.50 -28.09
N MET A 24 6.86 11.29 -27.52
CA MET A 24 6.18 10.13 -28.10
C MET A 24 4.66 10.32 -28.18
N PHE A 25 4.06 9.83 -29.27
CA PHE A 25 2.63 9.52 -29.29
C PHE A 25 2.43 8.14 -28.69
N VAL A 26 1.47 8.01 -27.78
CA VAL A 26 1.17 6.74 -27.09
C VAL A 26 0.05 6.01 -27.83
N GLY A 27 0.32 4.79 -28.27
CA GLY A 27 -0.73 3.89 -28.76
C GLY A 27 -1.50 3.28 -27.60
N THR A 28 -2.83 3.37 -27.59
CA THR A 28 -3.68 2.96 -26.45
C THR A 28 -4.28 1.55 -26.57
N SER A 29 -3.89 0.77 -27.58
CA SER A 29 -4.41 -0.60 -27.80
C SER A 29 -4.19 -1.54 -26.61
N ASN A 30 -3.13 -1.31 -25.83
CA ASN A 30 -2.79 -2.12 -24.64
C ASN A 30 -3.27 -1.48 -23.33
N LEU A 31 -3.99 -0.36 -23.36
CA LEU A 31 -4.35 0.41 -22.16
C LEU A 31 -5.15 -0.42 -21.16
N GLU A 32 -6.20 -1.09 -21.63
CA GLU A 32 -7.07 -1.91 -20.78
C GLU A 32 -6.30 -3.06 -20.12
N SER A 33 -5.49 -3.77 -20.90
CA SER A 33 -4.63 -4.84 -20.39
C SER A 33 -3.61 -4.33 -19.37
N ALA A 34 -3.01 -3.16 -19.61
CA ALA A 34 -2.00 -2.58 -18.74
C ALA A 34 -2.59 -2.10 -17.41
N MET A 35 -3.74 -1.42 -17.44
CA MET A 35 -4.48 -1.05 -16.23
C MET A 35 -4.90 -2.29 -15.43
N GLY A 36 -5.39 -3.33 -16.10
CA GLY A 36 -5.74 -4.60 -15.47
C GLY A 36 -4.57 -5.25 -14.74
N LYS A 37 -3.38 -5.32 -15.35
CA LYS A 37 -2.15 -5.85 -14.72
C LYS A 37 -1.72 -5.02 -13.50
N LEU A 38 -1.76 -3.69 -13.62
CA LEU A 38 -1.40 -2.78 -12.53
C LEU A 38 -2.36 -2.95 -11.34
N ARG A 39 -3.67 -2.93 -11.59
CA ARG A 39 -4.70 -3.12 -10.56
C ARG A 39 -4.68 -4.52 -9.95
N ALA A 40 -4.38 -5.56 -10.73
CA ALA A 40 -4.20 -6.91 -10.19
C ALA A 40 -3.04 -6.94 -9.17
N THR A 41 -1.93 -6.26 -9.46
CA THR A 41 -0.82 -6.13 -8.52
C THR A 41 -1.24 -5.35 -7.27
N PHE A 42 -1.97 -4.25 -7.41
CA PHE A 42 -2.52 -3.50 -6.25
C PHE A 42 -3.40 -4.39 -5.36
N ALA A 43 -4.25 -5.22 -5.95
CA ALA A 43 -5.13 -6.13 -5.24
C ALA A 43 -4.37 -7.23 -4.47
N GLU A 44 -3.22 -7.71 -4.96
CA GLU A 44 -2.36 -8.66 -4.22
C GLU A 44 -1.89 -8.09 -2.86
N TYR A 45 -1.77 -6.76 -2.75
CA TYR A 45 -1.46 -6.05 -1.50
C TYR A 45 -2.71 -5.59 -0.72
N GLY A 46 -3.91 -5.82 -1.25
CA GLY A 46 -5.18 -5.40 -0.65
C GLY A 46 -5.70 -4.03 -1.09
N LEU A 47 -4.99 -3.32 -1.97
CA LEU A 47 -5.46 -2.05 -2.51
C LEU A 47 -6.51 -2.31 -3.60
N GLY A 48 -7.75 -1.87 -3.37
CA GLY A 48 -8.87 -2.13 -4.30
C GLY A 48 -9.54 -3.50 -4.10
N ALA A 49 -9.13 -4.27 -3.09
CA ALA A 49 -9.69 -5.58 -2.75
C ALA A 49 -10.20 -5.58 -1.29
N SER A 50 -11.08 -6.54 -0.96
CA SER A 50 -11.52 -6.76 0.43
C SER A 50 -10.32 -7.17 1.28
N THR A 51 -10.18 -6.53 2.43
CA THR A 51 -9.15 -6.80 3.42
C THR A 51 -9.40 -8.11 4.16
N GLY A 52 -10.67 -8.52 4.27
CA GLY A 52 -11.08 -9.71 5.01
C GLY A 52 -11.26 -9.44 6.50
N ILE A 53 -11.41 -8.16 6.89
CA ILE A 53 -11.67 -7.77 8.27
C ILE A 53 -12.93 -8.42 8.82
N ASP A 54 -12.92 -8.76 10.11
CA ASP A 54 -14.01 -9.39 10.85
C ASP A 54 -15.14 -8.40 11.23
N LEU A 55 -15.48 -7.51 10.31
CA LEU A 55 -16.61 -6.59 10.41
C LEU A 55 -17.66 -6.87 9.33
N PRO A 56 -18.94 -6.47 9.54
CA PRO A 56 -20.03 -6.81 8.63
C PRO A 56 -19.90 -6.22 7.23
N ASP A 57 -19.25 -5.06 7.10
CA ASP A 57 -19.09 -4.35 5.83
C ASP A 57 -17.76 -3.60 5.78
N GLU A 58 -17.14 -3.59 4.61
CA GLU A 58 -15.96 -2.79 4.30
C GLU A 58 -16.08 -2.20 2.89
N SER A 59 -15.72 -0.92 2.74
CA SER A 59 -15.51 -0.38 1.40
C SER A 59 -14.23 -0.98 0.81
N THR A 60 -14.31 -1.47 -0.43
CA THR A 60 -13.16 -1.93 -1.19
C THR A 60 -12.43 -0.80 -1.94
N GLY A 61 -12.77 0.46 -1.62
CA GLY A 61 -12.23 1.64 -2.28
C GLY A 61 -13.10 2.12 -3.46
N PHE A 62 -12.53 2.98 -4.29
CA PHE A 62 -13.15 3.47 -5.52
C PHE A 62 -12.21 3.22 -6.69
N THR A 63 -12.56 2.25 -7.53
CA THR A 63 -11.81 1.85 -8.72
C THR A 63 -12.70 2.01 -9.97
N PRO A 64 -12.69 3.17 -10.64
CA PRO A 64 -13.54 3.42 -11.80
C PRO A 64 -13.29 2.42 -12.93
N GLN A 65 -14.36 1.90 -13.52
CA GLN A 65 -14.28 1.06 -14.72
C GLN A 65 -14.06 1.89 -15.99
N GLU A 66 -14.58 3.11 -16.01
CA GLU A 66 -14.28 4.09 -17.06
C GLU A 66 -13.03 4.88 -16.69
N TYR A 67 -12.02 4.83 -17.57
CA TYR A 67 -10.76 5.54 -17.39
C TYR A 67 -10.10 5.80 -18.75
N ASP A 68 -9.21 6.79 -18.78
CA ASP A 68 -8.39 7.10 -19.94
C ASP A 68 -6.90 6.83 -19.66
N PHE A 69 -6.05 7.20 -20.62
CA PHE A 69 -4.60 7.06 -20.47
C PHE A 69 -4.02 7.93 -19.35
N ALA A 70 -4.56 9.13 -19.12
CA ALA A 70 -4.08 10.01 -18.06
C ALA A 70 -4.34 9.36 -16.70
N ASN A 71 -5.54 8.82 -16.49
CA ASN A 71 -5.91 8.07 -15.31
C ASN A 71 -4.99 6.87 -15.07
N TYR A 72 -4.64 6.10 -16.12
CA TYR A 72 -3.67 5.01 -16.00
C TYR A 72 -2.30 5.48 -15.48
N ILE A 73 -1.77 6.56 -16.05
CA ILE A 73 -0.48 7.12 -15.65
C ILE A 73 -0.53 7.66 -14.22
N THR A 74 -1.58 8.40 -13.84
CA THR A 74 -1.71 8.93 -12.48
C THR A 74 -1.96 7.83 -11.45
N ASN A 75 -2.60 6.72 -11.84
CA ASN A 75 -2.80 5.57 -10.95
C ASN A 75 -1.48 4.91 -10.56
N ALA A 76 -0.47 4.93 -11.44
CA ALA A 76 0.86 4.35 -11.16
C ALA A 76 1.61 5.03 -9.99
N PHE A 77 1.19 6.22 -9.58
CA PHE A 77 1.70 6.92 -8.39
C PHE A 77 0.58 7.36 -7.42
N GLY A 78 -0.59 6.72 -7.47
CA GLY A 78 -1.62 6.83 -6.44
C GLY A 78 -2.51 8.08 -6.52
N GLN A 79 -2.71 8.65 -7.71
CA GLN A 79 -3.51 9.86 -7.94
C GLN A 79 -4.78 9.58 -8.76
N PHE A 80 -5.35 8.38 -8.64
CA PHE A 80 -6.58 7.99 -9.35
C PHE A 80 -7.49 7.09 -8.52
N ASP A 81 -7.17 5.80 -8.36
CA ASP A 81 -7.96 4.90 -7.53
C ASP A 81 -7.91 5.34 -6.06
N ASN A 82 -9.02 5.25 -5.35
CA ASN A 82 -9.10 5.64 -3.93
C ASN A 82 -9.16 4.38 -3.06
N TYR A 83 -8.47 4.42 -1.92
CA TYR A 83 -8.35 3.28 -1.01
C TYR A 83 -8.71 3.68 0.42
N THR A 84 -9.12 2.70 1.22
CA THR A 84 -9.40 2.91 2.64
C THR A 84 -8.11 2.91 3.47
N PRO A 85 -8.10 3.53 4.66
CA PRO A 85 -6.96 3.42 5.59
C PRO A 85 -6.64 1.97 5.98
N MET A 86 -7.64 1.08 6.07
CA MET A 86 -7.42 -0.33 6.39
C MET A 86 -6.69 -1.06 5.25
N GLN A 87 -7.04 -0.76 3.99
CA GLN A 87 -6.30 -1.28 2.82
C GLN A 87 -4.85 -0.80 2.81
N LEU A 88 -4.59 0.48 3.16
CA LEU A 88 -3.22 1.01 3.26
C LEU A 88 -2.41 0.32 4.37
N ALA A 89 -3.04 0.04 5.51
CA ALA A 89 -2.42 -0.69 6.61
C ALA A 89 -2.08 -2.13 6.21
N GLN A 90 -2.98 -2.83 5.53
CA GLN A 90 -2.74 -4.17 5.03
C GLN A 90 -1.66 -4.21 3.94
N TYR A 91 -1.61 -3.20 3.06
CA TYR A 91 -0.56 -3.05 2.06
C TYR A 91 0.84 -2.99 2.70
N VAL A 92 1.04 -2.10 3.68
CA VAL A 92 2.34 -1.98 4.34
C VAL A 92 2.64 -3.20 5.22
N GLY A 93 1.62 -3.77 5.87
CA GLY A 93 1.75 -5.02 6.63
C GLY A 93 2.18 -6.19 5.74
N THR A 94 1.72 -6.25 4.50
CA THR A 94 2.14 -7.28 3.53
C THR A 94 3.62 -7.14 3.17
N ILE A 95 4.14 -5.91 3.02
CA ILE A 95 5.59 -5.69 2.80
C ILE A 95 6.41 -6.07 4.03
N ALA A 96 5.92 -5.69 5.22
CA ALA A 96 6.56 -6.02 6.49
C ALA A 96 6.60 -7.54 6.73
N ASN A 97 5.54 -8.24 6.34
CA ASN A 97 5.40 -9.70 6.47
C ASN A 97 5.91 -10.47 5.24
N ASN A 98 7.03 -10.03 4.66
CA ASN A 98 7.73 -10.72 3.58
C ASN A 98 6.84 -11.12 2.37
N GLY A 99 5.85 -10.27 2.06
CA GLY A 99 4.94 -10.46 0.94
C GLY A 99 3.72 -11.34 1.23
N VAL A 100 3.53 -11.83 2.46
CA VAL A 100 2.35 -12.60 2.85
C VAL A 100 1.29 -11.65 3.40
N ARG A 101 0.17 -11.57 2.69
CA ARG A 101 -0.96 -10.72 3.05
C ARG A 101 -1.85 -11.45 4.04
N ILE A 102 -2.06 -10.83 5.21
CA ILE A 102 -2.86 -11.38 6.31
C ILE A 102 -4.19 -10.63 6.41
N ALA A 103 -5.28 -11.36 6.68
CA ALA A 103 -6.56 -10.74 7.01
C ALA A 103 -6.47 -10.08 8.41
N PRO A 104 -6.73 -8.76 8.54
CA PRO A 104 -6.79 -8.13 9.84
C PRO A 104 -7.99 -8.66 10.63
N HIS A 105 -7.86 -8.79 11.94
CA HIS A 105 -8.97 -9.17 12.82
C HIS A 105 -8.94 -8.32 14.10
N ILE A 106 -10.11 -7.96 14.60
CA ILE A 106 -10.30 -7.21 15.84
C ILE A 106 -10.41 -8.16 17.02
N VAL A 107 -11.02 -9.33 16.82
CA VAL A 107 -11.20 -10.34 17.88
C VAL A 107 -9.92 -11.17 18.04
N GLU A 108 -9.35 -11.19 19.24
CA GLU A 108 -8.19 -12.05 19.57
C GLU A 108 -8.62 -13.48 19.93
N GLY A 109 -9.70 -13.60 20.70
CA GLY A 109 -10.19 -14.87 21.17
C GLY A 109 -11.59 -14.76 21.78
N ILE A 110 -12.25 -15.90 21.88
CA ILE A 110 -13.56 -16.07 22.51
C ILE A 110 -13.29 -16.63 23.90
N TYR A 111 -13.84 -15.97 24.92
CA TYR A 111 -13.66 -16.33 26.33
C TYR A 111 -15.01 -16.66 26.97
N GLY A 112 -15.00 -17.59 27.92
CA GLY A 112 -16.17 -17.93 28.72
C GLY A 112 -16.45 -16.92 29.82
N ASN A 113 -17.39 -17.25 30.71
CA ASN A 113 -17.62 -16.51 31.94
C ASN A 113 -16.98 -17.22 33.14
N ASN A 114 -16.45 -16.45 34.09
CA ASN A 114 -16.11 -16.97 35.41
C ASN A 114 -17.37 -17.12 36.30
N GLU A 115 -17.21 -17.68 37.50
CA GLU A 115 -18.33 -17.92 38.43
C GLU A 115 -19.08 -16.63 38.84
N GLN A 116 -18.42 -15.48 38.76
CA GLN A 116 -18.99 -14.16 39.08
C GLN A 116 -19.59 -13.47 37.84
N GLY A 117 -19.61 -14.12 36.67
CA GLY A 117 -20.14 -13.59 35.41
C GLY A 117 -19.17 -12.70 34.63
N GLY A 118 -17.94 -12.50 35.12
CA GLY A 118 -16.88 -11.75 34.43
C GLY A 118 -16.11 -12.60 33.41
N LEU A 119 -14.97 -12.10 32.93
CA LEU A 119 -14.11 -12.81 31.97
C LEU A 119 -13.61 -14.13 32.56
N GLY A 120 -13.89 -15.23 31.86
CA GLY A 120 -13.47 -16.58 32.20
C GLY A 120 -12.28 -17.07 31.38
N GLY A 121 -12.12 -18.39 31.30
CA GLY A 121 -11.06 -19.02 30.51
C GLY A 121 -11.25 -18.86 29.00
N LEU A 122 -10.13 -18.92 28.27
CA LEU A 122 -10.12 -18.97 26.81
C LEU A 122 -10.89 -20.19 26.31
N ILE A 123 -11.80 -19.97 25.36
CA ILE A 123 -12.55 -21.02 24.65
C ILE A 123 -11.86 -21.30 23.31
N GLN A 124 -11.57 -20.25 22.54
CA GLN A 124 -11.01 -20.36 21.20
C GLN A 124 -10.19 -19.11 20.86
N SER A 125 -8.96 -19.29 20.39
CA SER A 125 -8.18 -18.23 19.74
C SER A 125 -8.67 -17.99 18.31
N ILE A 126 -8.57 -16.75 17.84
CA ILE A 126 -8.72 -16.46 16.41
C ILE A 126 -7.34 -16.56 15.77
N ASP A 127 -7.17 -17.60 14.95
CA ASP A 127 -5.89 -17.86 14.29
C ASP A 127 -5.65 -16.89 13.14
N THR A 128 -4.37 -16.62 12.87
CA THR A 128 -3.93 -15.83 11.72
C THR A 128 -4.42 -16.44 10.41
N LYS A 129 -5.04 -15.62 9.55
CA LYS A 129 -5.53 -16.04 8.24
C LYS A 129 -4.70 -15.43 7.12
N GLU A 130 -3.91 -16.25 6.44
CA GLU A 130 -3.23 -15.87 5.21
C GLU A 130 -4.24 -15.73 4.06
N MET A 131 -4.15 -14.64 3.31
CA MET A 131 -5.01 -14.33 2.17
C MET A 131 -4.35 -14.75 0.86
N ASN A 132 -3.11 -14.30 0.65
CA ASN A 132 -2.27 -14.62 -0.49
C ASN A 132 -0.81 -14.25 -0.20
N LYS A 133 0.10 -14.73 -1.06
CA LYS A 133 1.49 -14.25 -1.13
C LYS A 133 1.68 -13.50 -2.45
N ILE A 134 2.31 -12.33 -2.42
CA ILE A 134 2.62 -11.56 -3.63
C ILE A 134 3.56 -12.35 -4.56
N ASN A 135 3.39 -12.22 -5.87
CA ASN A 135 4.12 -13.02 -6.84
C ASN A 135 5.46 -12.38 -7.28
N ILE A 136 6.38 -12.18 -6.34
CA ILE A 136 7.75 -11.70 -6.59
C ILE A 136 8.78 -12.50 -5.79
N SER A 137 10.05 -12.41 -6.17
CA SER A 137 11.12 -13.12 -5.46
C SER A 137 11.37 -12.53 -4.07
N GLU A 138 11.93 -13.32 -3.15
CA GLU A 138 12.35 -12.82 -1.83
C GLU A 138 13.38 -11.69 -1.96
N SER A 139 14.28 -11.77 -2.94
CA SER A 139 15.22 -10.69 -3.24
C SER A 139 14.52 -9.40 -3.67
N ASP A 140 13.42 -9.48 -4.43
CA ASP A 140 12.65 -8.30 -4.81
C ASP A 140 11.91 -7.71 -3.61
N VAL A 141 11.37 -8.55 -2.71
CA VAL A 141 10.80 -8.10 -1.43
C VAL A 141 11.86 -7.36 -0.61
N SER A 142 13.08 -7.90 -0.50
CA SER A 142 14.18 -7.23 0.21
C SER A 142 14.56 -5.90 -0.43
N ILE A 143 14.49 -5.77 -1.76
CA ILE A 143 14.69 -4.47 -2.44
C ILE A 143 13.62 -3.47 -2.02
N LEU A 144 12.35 -3.88 -1.92
CA LEU A 144 11.27 -3.01 -1.44
C LEU A 144 11.50 -2.57 0.01
N GLN A 145 11.83 -3.51 0.90
CA GLN A 145 12.11 -3.24 2.32
C GLN A 145 13.31 -2.31 2.49
N GLN A 146 14.39 -2.54 1.74
CA GLN A 146 15.55 -1.64 1.71
C GLN A 146 15.17 -0.23 1.21
N GLY A 147 14.30 -0.14 0.22
CA GLY A 147 13.75 1.12 -0.26
C GLY A 147 12.97 1.89 0.81
N PHE A 148 12.16 1.19 1.62
CA PHE A 148 11.42 1.74 2.77
C PHE A 148 12.37 2.17 3.90
N TYR A 149 13.41 1.38 4.17
CA TYR A 149 14.45 1.71 5.15
C TYR A 149 15.20 3.00 4.78
N GLN A 150 15.58 3.14 3.51
CA GLN A 150 16.29 4.33 3.03
C GLN A 150 15.41 5.58 3.00
N VAL A 151 14.08 5.47 2.94
CA VAL A 151 13.21 6.66 3.05
C VAL A 151 13.36 7.34 4.41
N SER A 152 13.60 6.58 5.47
CA SER A 152 13.77 7.10 6.83
C SER A 152 15.24 7.30 7.22
N HIS A 153 16.15 6.45 6.74
CA HIS A 153 17.57 6.45 7.12
C HIS A 153 18.53 6.95 6.03
N GLY A 154 18.01 7.35 4.87
CA GLY A 154 18.80 7.78 3.73
C GLY A 154 19.64 9.03 4.02
N GLY A 155 20.86 9.04 3.45
CA GLY A 155 21.83 10.13 3.60
C GLY A 155 21.66 11.26 2.58
N SER A 156 20.87 11.05 1.52
CA SER A 156 20.71 12.00 0.39
C SER A 156 19.84 13.21 0.75
N SER A 157 20.14 14.39 0.19
CA SER A 157 19.29 15.57 0.35
C SER A 157 17.87 15.39 -0.20
N LEU A 158 17.64 14.39 -1.04
CA LEU A 158 16.34 14.04 -1.62
C LEU A 158 15.54 13.00 -0.81
N THR A 159 16.09 12.48 0.29
CA THR A 159 15.41 11.50 1.14
C THR A 159 14.12 12.09 1.72
N THR A 160 12.97 11.46 1.48
CA THR A 160 11.65 12.08 1.73
C THR A 160 11.06 11.87 3.11
N GLY A 161 11.65 11.02 3.96
CA GLY A 161 11.00 10.53 5.18
C GLY A 161 11.88 10.51 6.42
N ARG A 162 12.97 11.29 6.48
CA ARG A 162 13.84 11.36 7.66
C ARG A 162 13.10 11.69 8.96
N ALA A 163 11.93 12.33 8.85
CA ALA A 163 11.04 12.60 9.97
C ALA A 163 10.63 11.33 10.74
N PHE A 164 10.55 10.16 10.08
CA PHE A 164 10.27 8.89 10.75
C PHE A 164 11.32 8.53 11.80
N SER A 165 12.60 8.87 11.57
CA SER A 165 13.70 8.48 12.47
C SER A 165 14.01 9.53 13.54
N ASN A 166 13.41 10.73 13.47
CA ASN A 166 13.70 11.81 14.41
C ASN A 166 13.08 11.54 15.80
N GLY A 167 13.89 11.08 16.75
CA GLY A 167 13.45 10.76 18.11
C GLY A 167 12.73 9.41 18.23
N ALA A 168 12.81 8.55 17.21
CA ALA A 168 12.21 7.23 17.26
C ALA A 168 12.94 6.30 18.24
N ALA A 169 12.19 5.54 19.04
CA ALA A 169 12.74 4.58 19.98
C ALA A 169 13.25 3.28 19.32
N VAL A 170 12.77 2.99 18.10
CA VAL A 170 13.13 1.83 17.29
C VAL A 170 13.38 2.26 15.85
N SER A 171 14.08 1.43 15.07
CA SER A 171 14.27 1.70 13.64
C SER A 171 12.94 1.58 12.89
N ILE A 172 12.50 2.67 12.27
CA ILE A 172 11.24 2.73 11.51
C ILE A 172 11.54 2.70 10.01
N SER A 173 10.87 1.82 9.26
CA SER A 173 10.90 1.81 7.80
C SER A 173 9.54 2.25 7.28
N GLY A 174 9.51 3.04 6.21
CA GLY A 174 8.24 3.61 5.78
C GLY A 174 8.28 4.30 4.42
N LYS A 175 7.12 4.81 4.02
CA LYS A 175 6.96 5.61 2.82
C LYS A 175 5.99 6.75 3.08
N THR A 176 6.42 7.95 2.71
CA THR A 176 5.56 9.15 2.70
C THR A 176 4.78 9.24 1.38
N GLY A 177 3.58 9.79 1.41
CA GLY A 177 2.76 10.09 0.26
C GLY A 177 2.51 11.60 0.16
N THR A 178 2.29 12.07 -1.05
CA THR A 178 1.76 13.41 -1.30
C THR A 178 0.84 13.30 -2.50
N ALA A 179 -0.44 13.56 -2.30
CA ALA A 179 -1.40 13.62 -3.40
C ALA A 179 -2.01 15.02 -3.46
N GLU A 180 -1.90 15.65 -4.62
CA GLU A 180 -2.48 16.95 -4.92
C GLU A 180 -3.99 16.81 -5.08
N SER A 181 -4.74 17.74 -4.50
CA SER A 181 -6.19 17.75 -4.45
C SER A 181 -6.73 19.19 -4.40
N TYR A 182 -8.05 19.30 -4.33
CA TYR A 182 -8.79 20.55 -4.18
C TYR A 182 -9.76 20.45 -3.00
N VAL A 183 -9.86 21.50 -2.20
CA VAL A 183 -10.85 21.64 -1.12
C VAL A 183 -11.98 22.59 -1.54
N ALA A 184 -12.96 22.78 -0.64
CA ALA A 184 -14.08 23.68 -0.86
C ALA A 184 -13.64 25.05 -1.40
N GLY A 185 -14.32 25.54 -2.44
CA GLY A 185 -13.96 26.78 -3.14
C GLY A 185 -12.82 26.64 -4.16
N GLY A 186 -12.38 25.42 -4.48
CA GLY A 186 -11.34 25.18 -5.50
C GLY A 186 -9.93 25.51 -5.04
N GLN A 187 -9.71 25.70 -3.73
CA GLN A 187 -8.38 25.92 -3.18
C GLN A 187 -7.56 24.63 -3.30
N LYS A 188 -6.33 24.75 -3.80
CA LYS A 188 -5.38 23.62 -3.87
C LYS A 188 -4.97 23.18 -2.46
N ALA A 189 -4.94 21.87 -2.25
CA ALA A 189 -4.50 21.26 -1.01
C ALA A 189 -3.79 19.92 -1.31
N ASN A 190 -3.07 19.39 -0.32
CA ASN A 190 -2.40 18.10 -0.45
C ASN A 190 -2.82 17.16 0.68
N ASN A 191 -2.96 15.88 0.34
CA ASN A 191 -3.00 14.80 1.33
C ASN A 191 -1.56 14.41 1.67
N THR A 192 -1.25 14.27 2.97
CA THR A 192 0.11 13.99 3.50
C THR A 192 0.20 12.61 4.15
N ASN A 193 -0.48 11.63 3.55
CA ASN A 193 -0.55 10.27 4.09
C ASN A 193 0.84 9.64 4.20
N ALA A 194 1.00 8.71 5.14
CA ALA A 194 2.23 7.97 5.34
C ALA A 194 1.92 6.54 5.80
N VAL A 195 2.75 5.59 5.40
CA VAL A 195 2.72 4.20 5.89
C VAL A 195 4.10 3.83 6.44
N ALA A 196 4.15 3.04 7.50
CA ALA A 196 5.38 2.60 8.12
C ALA A 196 5.20 1.29 8.88
N TYR A 197 6.30 0.58 9.14
CA TYR A 197 6.39 -0.58 10.01
C TYR A 197 7.68 -0.51 10.84
N ALA A 198 7.70 -1.18 11.99
CA ALA A 198 8.83 -1.20 12.90
C ALA A 198 8.71 -2.38 13.90
N PRO A 199 9.84 -2.87 14.46
CA PRO A 199 11.23 -2.56 14.09
C PRO A 199 11.55 -2.96 12.65
N SER A 200 12.49 -2.26 11.99
CA SER A 200 12.78 -2.47 10.56
C SER A 200 13.38 -3.85 10.27
N ASP A 201 14.07 -4.45 11.23
CA ASP A 201 14.80 -5.71 11.14
C ASP A 201 13.94 -6.93 11.50
N ASN A 202 12.92 -6.76 12.34
CA ASN A 202 11.96 -7.80 12.69
C ASN A 202 10.59 -7.17 12.98
N PRO A 203 9.83 -6.79 11.91
CA PRO A 203 8.53 -6.14 12.03
C PRO A 203 7.45 -7.01 12.68
#